data_AF-A0A1H2DU18-F1
#
_entry.id   AF-A0A1H2DU18-F1
#
_cell.length_a   1.000
_cell.length_b   1.000
_cell.length_c   1.000
_cell.angle_alpha   90.00
_cell.angle_beta   90.00
_cell.angle_gamma   90.00
#
_symmetry.space_group_name_H-M   'P 1'
#
loop_
_entity.id
_entity.type
_entity.pdbx_description
1 polymer ?
#
loop_
_entity_poly.entity_id
_entity_poly.type
_entity_poly.pdbx_seq_one_letter_code
_entity_poly.pdbx_strand_id
1 'polypeptide(L)' 'MEERITKQQLMKMYNVNRTTIEEWRRRFGLPMIEISSHKKYIRKTDLLEWENQMKQNHSLV' A
#
# COMPACT_ATOMS: atom_id res chain seq x y z
N MET A 1 -9.62 -13.60 10.26
CA MET A 1 -9.20 -13.75 8.84
C MET A 1 -8.32 -12.57 8.50
N GLU A 2 -7.12 -12.76 7.98
CA GLU A 2 -6.28 -11.65 7.53
C GLU A 2 -6.85 -11.07 6.23
N GLU A 3 -7.28 -9.81 6.25
CA GLU A 3 -7.78 -9.11 5.06
C GLU A 3 -6.61 -8.82 4.10
N ARG A 4 -6.70 -9.42 2.91
CA ARG A 4 -5.73 -9.25 1.83
C ARG A 4 -6.27 -8.25 0.82
N ILE A 5 -5.56 -7.15 0.66
CA ILE A 5 -5.93 -6.07 -0.25
C ILE A 5 -5.09 -6.22 -1.52
N THR A 6 -5.74 -6.45 -2.65
CA THR A 6 -5.05 -6.45 -3.94
C THR A 6 -4.76 -5.03 -4.41
N LYS A 7 -3.85 -4.89 -5.40
CA LYS A 7 -3.59 -3.59 -6.04
C LYS A 7 -4.88 -2.91 -6.55
N GLN A 8 -5.80 -3.68 -7.12
CA GLN A 8 -7.08 -3.15 -7.59
C GLN A 8 -7.98 -2.68 -6.46
N GLN A 9 -8.04 -3.41 -5.35
CA GLN A 9 -8.80 -2.96 -4.18
C GLN A 9 -8.19 -1.71 -3.56
N LEU A 10 -6.86 -1.64 -3.47
CA LEU A 10 -6.15 -0.46 -2.96
C LEU A 10 -6.48 0.78 -3.80
N MET A 11 -6.46 0.66 -5.14
CA MET A 11 -6.86 1.74 -6.04
C MET A 11 -8.29 2.21 -5.79
N LYS A 12 -9.24 1.29 -5.57
CA LYS A 12 -10.64 1.63 -5.29
C LYS A 12 -10.83 2.28 -3.92
N MET A 13 -10.17 1.77 -2.87
CA MET A 13 -10.33 2.27 -1.50
C MET A 13 -9.80 3.69 -1.34
N TYR A 14 -8.62 3.98 -1.91
CA TYR A 14 -8.04 5.32 -1.85
C TYR A 14 -8.47 6.21 -3.02
N ASN A 15 -9.29 5.69 -3.93
CA ASN A 15 -9.68 6.35 -5.17
C ASN A 15 -8.48 6.91 -5.97
N VAL A 16 -7.42 6.11 -6.05
CA VAL A 16 -6.15 6.48 -6.71
C VAL A 16 -5.89 5.65 -7.95
N ASN A 17 -5.10 6.20 -8.86
CA ASN A 17 -4.71 5.53 -10.08
C ASN A 17 -3.53 4.56 -9.88
N ARG A 18 -3.35 3.67 -10.87
CA ARG A 18 -2.21 2.75 -10.93
C ARG A 18 -0.87 3.46 -10.76
N THR A 19 -0.72 4.64 -11.36
CA THR A 19 0.50 5.45 -11.31
C THR A 19 0.83 5.89 -9.90
N THR A 20 -0.18 6.32 -9.13
CA THR A 20 -0.05 6.70 -7.72
C THR A 20 0.40 5.51 -6.87
N ILE A 21 -0.16 4.32 -7.09
CA ILE A 21 0.30 3.11 -6.38
C ILE A 21 1.75 2.76 -6.74
N GLU A 22 2.15 2.92 -7.99
CA GLU A 22 3.55 2.72 -8.39
C GLU A 22 4.48 3.76 -7.76
N GLU A 23 4.05 5.02 -7.63
CA GLU A 23 4.78 6.04 -6.88
C GLU A 23 4.86 5.68 -5.40
N TRP A 24 3.80 5.21 -4.76
CA TRP A 24 3.83 4.72 -3.38
C TRP A 24 4.84 3.59 -3.20
N ARG A 25 4.91 2.67 -4.15
CA ARG A 25 5.91 1.60 -4.13
C ARG A 25 7.33 2.13 -4.32
N ARG A 26 7.55 3.07 -5.24
CA ARG A 26 8.90 3.57 -5.60
C ARG A 26 9.45 4.61 -4.64
N ARG A 27 8.61 5.55 -4.19
CA ARG A 27 8.99 6.71 -3.37
C ARG A 27 8.76 6.48 -1.89
N PHE A 28 7.68 5.77 -1.55
CA PHE A 28 7.23 5.61 -0.17
C PHE A 28 7.39 4.17 0.35
N GLY A 29 7.97 3.27 -0.45
CA GLY A 29 8.26 1.90 -0.03
C GLY A 29 7.03 1.05 0.33
N LEU A 30 5.89 1.25 -0.36
CA LEU A 30 4.66 0.51 -0.07
C LEU A 30 4.90 -1.03 -0.01
N PRO A 31 4.60 -1.70 1.12
CA PRO A 31 4.89 -3.11 1.31
C PRO A 31 3.91 -4.00 0.52
N MET A 32 4.18 -4.18 -0.77
CA MET A 32 3.47 -5.16 -1.60
C MET A 32 4.12 -6.54 -1.46
N ILE A 33 3.37 -7.48 -0.89
CA ILE A 33 3.78 -8.88 -0.79
C ILE A 33 3.48 -9.58 -2.11
N GLU A 34 4.51 -10.22 -2.68
CA GLU A 34 4.38 -11.07 -3.86
C GLU A 34 4.16 -12.52 -3.41
N ILE A 35 3.00 -13.11 -3.73
CA ILE A 35 2.75 -14.56 -3.51
C ILE A 35 3.38 -15.35 -4.64
N SER A 36 3.31 -14.81 -5.86
CA SER A 36 3.76 -15.43 -7.10
C SER A 36 3.97 -14.35 -8.16
N SER A 37 4.64 -14.67 -9.27
CA SER A 37 5.03 -13.70 -10.31
C SER A 37 3.87 -12.81 -10.85
N HIS A 38 2.63 -13.27 -10.72
CA HIS A 38 1.43 -12.55 -11.17
C HIS A 38 0.51 -12.06 -10.03
N LYS A 39 0.77 -12.47 -8.78
CA LYS A 39 -0.14 -12.21 -7.64
C LYS A 39 0.56 -11.40 -6.57
N LYS A 40 0.16 -10.13 -6.47
CA LYS A 40 0.62 -9.16 -5.47
C LYS A 40 -0.53 -8.65 -4.64
N TYR A 41 -0.33 -8.57 -3.33
CA TYR A 41 -1.31 -8.07 -2.37
C TYR A 41 -0.58 -7.39 -1.22
N ILE A 42 -1.31 -6.58 -0.47
CA ILE A 42 -0.87 -6.00 0.79
C ILE A 42 -1.79 -6.51 1.90
N ARG A 43 -1.23 -6.86 3.06
CA ARG A 43 -2.07 -7.18 4.22
C ARG A 43 -2.59 -5.88 4.81
N LYS A 44 -3.81 -5.90 5.32
CA LYS A 44 -4.39 -4.73 5.98
C LYS A 44 -3.53 -4.21 7.13
N THR A 45 -2.84 -5.09 7.85
CA THR A 45 -1.89 -4.73 8.92
C THR A 45 -0.70 -3.94 8.40
N ASP A 46 -0.04 -4.42 7.33
CA ASP A 46 1.11 -3.74 6.72
C ASP A 46 0.71 -2.39 6.12
N LEU A 47 -0.48 -2.33 5.51
CA LEU A 47 -1.04 -1.07 5.01
C LEU A 47 -1.23 -0.06 6.14
N LEU A 48 -1.82 -0.50 7.26
CA LEU A 48 -2.07 0.37 8.42
C LEU A 48 -0.76 0.88 9.05
N GLU A 49 0.25 0.02 9.14
CA GLU A 49 1.57 0.38 9.64
C GLU A 49 2.25 1.39 8.71
N TRP A 50 2.20 1.15 7.40
CA TRP A 50 2.69 2.09 6.39
C TRP A 50 1.98 3.45 6.47
N GLU A 51 0.65 3.46 6.61
CA GLU A 51 -0.12 4.70 6.78
C GLU A 51 0.29 5.46 8.05
N ASN A 52 0.51 4.76 9.16
CA ASN A 52 0.98 5.36 10.40
C ASN A 52 2.39 5.96 10.24
N GLN A 53 3.31 5.25 9.57
CA GLN A 53 4.64 5.79 9.26
C GLN A 53 4.54 7.05 8.41
N MET A 54 3.69 7.05 7.37
CA MET A 54 3.47 8.22 6.51
C MET A 54 2.92 9.41 7.29
N LYS A 55 1.97 9.19 8.21
CA LYS A 55 1.42 10.24 9.08
C LYS A 55 2.46 10.79 10.04
N GLN A 56 3.29 9.93 10.66
CA GLN A 56 4.35 10.36 11.57
C GLN A 56 5.48 11.12 10.86
N ASN A 57 5.80 10.75 9.61
CA ASN A 57 6.78 11.48 8.82
C ASN A 57 6.28 12.88 8.41
N HIS A 58 4.96 13.12 8.46
CA HIS A 58 4.37 14.42 8.17
C HIS A 58 4.33 15.37 9.38
N SER A 59 4.60 14.88 10.60
CA SER A 59 4.63 15.71 11.83
C SER A 59 5.97 16.41 12.11
N LEU A 60 6.82 16.61 11.09
CA LEU A 60 8.09 17.34 11.20
C LEU A 60 8.16 18.56 10.24
N VAL A 61 7.05 19.28 10.09
CA VAL A 61 7.03 20.65 9.53
C VAL A 61 6.40 21.59 10.54
#